data_AF-A0A382MRI6-F1
#
_entry.id   AF-A0A382MRI6-F1
#
_cell.length_a   1.000
_cell.length_b   1.000
_cell.length_c   1.000
_cell.angle_alpha   90.00
_cell.angle_beta   90.00
_cell.angle_gamma   90.00
#
_symmetry.space_group_name_H-M   'P 1'
#
loop_
_entity.id
_entity.type
_entity.pdbx_description
1 polymer ?
#
loop_
_entity_poly.entity_id
_entity_poly.type
_entity_poly.pdbx_seq_one_letter_code
_entity_poly.pdbx_strand_id
1 'polypeptide(L)'
;MGEDRDIVVLSFSVKSQEPAKDLMEFLEKGYPFVLDADVTSGEQPDGTYKVFVEMERGRDIPEQITEIVDGVKKLADLEELKFRYYKSFDSQNADEQNIAETVPLDVDGYEIRVNETNLNNYKNFFNKSYLDSVELLQDHITFKKVYADTLKFKVEGFGKHKDIHNKIDEAFNVNSFPEVIFLTKYLGDYDISMYGNKYLIENAGYTLVLSK
;
A
#
# COMPACT_ATOMS: atom_id res chain seq x y z
N MET A 1 -12.93 20.33 -11.87
CA MET A 1 -12.51 19.21 -11.02
C MET A 1 -13.07 17.97 -11.69
N GLY A 2 -12.20 17.10 -12.22
CA GLY A 2 -12.61 15.83 -12.83
C GLY A 2 -13.20 14.88 -11.79
N GLU A 3 -13.87 13.82 -12.22
CA GLU A 3 -14.34 12.78 -11.29
C GLU A 3 -13.18 11.85 -10.92
N ASP A 4 -13.23 11.16 -9.77
CA ASP A 4 -12.15 10.25 -9.30
C ASP A 4 -11.72 9.22 -10.36
N ARG A 5 -12.64 8.83 -11.24
CA ARG A 5 -12.39 7.88 -12.33
C ARG A 5 -11.56 8.47 -13.46
N ASP A 6 -11.52 9.78 -13.61
CA ASP A 6 -10.77 10.48 -14.66
C ASP A 6 -9.37 10.89 -14.20
N ILE A 7 -9.06 10.75 -12.91
CA ILE A 7 -7.80 11.20 -12.32
C ILE A 7 -6.97 10.00 -11.81
N VAL A 8 -5.66 10.10 -11.98
CA VAL A 8 -4.67 9.22 -11.34
C VAL A 8 -3.91 10.04 -10.31
N VAL A 9 -3.85 9.54 -9.08
CA VAL A 9 -3.12 10.19 -7.98
C VAL A 9 -1.92 9.36 -7.58
N LEU A 10 -0.72 9.94 -7.70
CA LEU A 10 0.50 9.39 -7.11
C LEU A 10 0.64 9.87 -5.66
N SER A 11 1.22 9.04 -4.80
CA SER A 11 1.51 9.41 -3.41
C SER A 11 2.94 9.02 -3.05
N PHE A 12 3.78 10.02 -2.83
CA PHE A 12 5.15 9.84 -2.36
C PHE A 12 5.20 10.00 -0.84
N SER A 13 6.04 9.19 -0.18
CA SER A 13 6.25 9.27 1.28
C SER A 13 7.61 9.88 1.57
N VAL A 14 7.62 11.04 2.23
CA VAL A 14 8.82 11.84 2.48
C VAL A 14 9.03 12.02 3.99
N LYS A 15 10.27 11.93 4.47
CA LYS A 15 10.57 11.90 5.92
C LYS A 15 10.39 13.24 6.65
N SER A 16 10.30 14.35 5.92
CA SER A 16 10.28 15.67 6.53
C SER A 16 9.47 16.64 5.68
N GLN A 17 8.92 17.67 6.33
CA GLN A 17 8.01 18.61 5.70
C GLN A 17 8.66 19.44 4.58
N GLU A 18 9.83 20.01 4.82
CA GLU A 18 10.48 20.89 3.85
C GLU A 18 10.88 20.12 2.57
N PRO A 19 11.52 18.94 2.64
CA PRO A 19 11.72 18.11 1.45
C PRO A 19 10.44 17.70 0.74
N ALA A 20 9.33 17.52 1.47
CA ALA A 20 8.04 17.21 0.86
C ALA A 20 7.48 18.40 0.06
N LYS A 21 7.63 19.62 0.58
CA LYS A 21 7.28 20.85 -0.16
C LYS A 21 8.17 21.04 -1.38
N ASP A 22 9.48 20.84 -1.23
CA ASP A 22 10.43 20.95 -2.35
C ASP A 22 10.09 19.95 -3.46
N LEU A 23 9.77 18.70 -3.09
CA LEU A 23 9.34 17.67 -4.04
C LEU A 23 8.00 18.04 -4.71
N MET A 24 7.03 18.53 -3.93
CA MET A 24 5.75 18.99 -4.47
C MET A 24 5.96 20.08 -5.52
N GLU A 25 6.74 21.13 -5.22
CA GLU A 25 7.00 22.22 -6.16
C GLU A 25 7.78 21.76 -7.40
N PHE A 26 8.73 20.83 -7.22
CA PHE A 26 9.48 20.22 -8.31
C PHE A 26 8.55 19.48 -9.28
N LEU A 27 7.60 18.70 -8.76
CA LEU A 27 6.67 17.91 -9.57
C LEU A 27 5.63 18.80 -10.26
N GLU A 28 5.03 19.74 -9.52
CA GLU A 28 4.00 20.65 -10.04
C GLU A 28 4.55 21.56 -11.16
N LYS A 29 5.75 22.11 -10.99
CA LYS A 29 6.35 23.04 -11.97
C LYS A 29 7.17 22.35 -13.05
N GLY A 30 7.65 21.14 -12.78
CA GLY A 30 8.58 20.41 -13.64
C GLY A 30 7.92 19.63 -14.78
N TYR A 31 6.65 19.24 -14.62
CA TYR A 31 5.97 18.33 -15.54
C TYR A 31 4.66 18.92 -16.06
N PRO A 32 4.53 19.16 -17.38
CA PRO A 32 3.36 19.85 -17.94
C PRO A 32 2.06 19.04 -17.89
N PHE A 33 2.14 17.74 -17.62
CA PHE A 33 0.99 16.83 -17.48
C PHE A 33 0.53 16.66 -16.02
N VAL A 34 1.22 17.27 -15.05
CA VAL A 34 0.74 17.35 -13.67
C VAL A 34 -0.34 18.43 -13.60
N LEU A 35 -1.52 18.04 -13.10
CA LEU A 35 -2.66 18.95 -12.95
C LEU A 35 -2.56 19.78 -11.67
N ASP A 36 -2.17 19.12 -10.59
CA ASP A 36 -2.02 19.70 -9.25
C ASP A 36 -1.08 18.81 -8.42
N ALA A 37 -0.40 19.41 -7.45
CA ALA A 37 0.32 18.66 -6.43
C ALA A 37 0.14 19.30 -5.06
N ASP A 38 -0.04 18.48 -4.04
CA ASP A 38 -0.25 18.96 -2.66
C ASP A 38 0.57 18.14 -1.66
N VAL A 39 0.80 18.72 -0.49
CA VAL A 39 1.50 18.09 0.63
C VAL A 39 0.61 18.05 1.85
N THR A 40 0.62 16.93 2.57
CA THR A 40 -0.10 16.81 3.84
C THR A 40 0.33 17.89 4.83
N SER A 41 -0.66 18.53 5.47
CA SER A 41 -0.44 19.61 6.44
C SER A 41 0.39 19.20 7.67
N GLY A 42 0.45 17.89 7.96
CA GLY A 42 1.23 17.32 9.04
C GLY A 42 1.70 15.90 8.75
N GLU A 43 2.54 15.40 9.65
CA GLU A 43 3.05 14.04 9.64
C GLU A 43 1.89 13.03 9.69
N GLN A 44 1.92 12.05 8.79
CA GLN A 44 0.93 10.99 8.73
C GLN A 44 1.20 9.93 9.81
N PRO A 45 0.22 9.06 10.11
CA PRO A 45 0.40 8.03 11.11
C PRO A 45 1.59 7.09 10.84
N ASP A 46 2.09 6.97 9.61
CA ASP A 46 3.29 6.18 9.31
C ASP A 46 4.62 6.93 9.56
N GLY A 47 4.54 8.17 10.04
CA GLY A 47 5.69 9.02 10.34
C GLY A 47 6.25 9.79 9.14
N THR A 48 5.50 9.83 8.03
CA THR A 48 5.92 10.50 6.79
C THR A 48 4.99 11.65 6.42
N TYR A 49 5.46 12.58 5.60
CA TYR A 49 4.64 13.54 4.88
C TYR A 49 4.30 12.94 3.52
N LYS A 50 3.05 13.10 3.06
CA LYS A 50 2.65 12.62 1.74
C LYS A 50 2.64 13.78 0.76
N VAL A 51 3.24 13.56 -0.40
CA VAL A 51 3.11 14.42 -1.57
C VAL A 51 2.17 13.72 -2.53
N PHE A 52 1.04 14.35 -2.82
CA PHE A 52 0.07 13.89 -3.80
C PHE A 52 0.29 14.60 -5.12
N VAL A 53 0.19 13.87 -6.22
CA VAL A 53 0.33 14.41 -7.58
C VAL A 53 -0.84 13.90 -8.40
N GLU A 54 -1.65 14.81 -8.90
CA GLU A 54 -2.82 14.52 -9.73
C GLU A 54 -2.48 14.63 -11.21
N MET A 55 -2.88 13.65 -12.00
CA MET A 55 -2.70 13.60 -13.45
C MET A 55 -3.99 13.13 -14.13
N GLU A 56 -4.22 13.56 -15.36
CA GLU A 56 -5.37 13.10 -16.16
C GLU A 56 -5.17 11.64 -16.58
N ARG A 57 -6.16 10.80 -16.32
CA ARG A 57 -6.11 9.39 -16.71
C ARG A 57 -6.17 9.28 -18.23
N GLY A 58 -5.21 8.57 -18.79
CA GLY A 58 -5.17 8.27 -20.21
C GLY A 58 -4.14 7.21 -20.54
N ARG A 59 -3.97 6.97 -21.83
CA ARG A 59 -3.04 5.96 -22.36
C ARG A 59 -1.58 6.29 -22.09
N ASP A 60 -1.28 7.57 -21.90
CA ASP A 60 0.09 8.07 -21.69
C ASP A 60 0.52 8.00 -20.21
N ILE A 61 -0.38 7.60 -19.30
CA ILE A 61 -0.11 7.50 -17.86
C ILE A 61 1.13 6.66 -17.53
N PRO A 62 1.35 5.48 -18.14
CA PRO A 62 2.55 4.69 -17.84
C PRO A 62 3.84 5.44 -18.16
N GLU A 63 3.89 6.16 -19.29
CA GLU A 63 5.05 6.96 -19.69
C GLU A 63 5.24 8.14 -18.73
N GLN A 64 4.17 8.87 -18.44
CA GLN A 64 4.16 10.03 -17.53
C GLN A 64 4.61 9.67 -16.11
N ILE A 65 4.09 8.56 -15.54
CA ILE A 65 4.53 8.07 -14.23
C ILE A 65 6.00 7.69 -14.28
N THR A 66 6.45 7.01 -15.34
CA THR A 66 7.85 6.61 -15.49
C THR A 66 8.79 7.82 -15.55
N GLU A 67 8.39 8.89 -16.23
CA GLU A 67 9.15 10.14 -16.31
C GLU A 67 9.27 10.84 -14.94
N ILE A 68 8.17 10.87 -14.17
CA ILE A 68 8.18 11.36 -12.79
C ILE A 68 9.11 10.50 -11.93
N VAL A 69 8.99 9.17 -12.01
CA VAL A 69 9.80 8.23 -11.22
C VAL A 69 11.29 8.43 -11.51
N ASP A 70 11.68 8.58 -12.78
CA ASP A 70 13.07 8.84 -13.17
C ASP A 70 13.57 10.19 -12.64
N GLY A 71 12.76 11.25 -12.72
CA GLY A 71 13.11 12.55 -12.15
C GLY A 71 13.29 12.52 -10.64
N VAL A 72 12.38 11.87 -9.92
CA VAL A 72 12.45 11.73 -8.46
C VAL A 72 13.67 10.89 -8.05
N LYS A 73 13.97 9.81 -8.78
CA LYS A 73 15.18 9.01 -8.56
C LYS A 73 16.46 9.85 -8.69
N LYS A 74 16.55 10.67 -9.74
CA LYS A 74 17.70 11.55 -9.96
C LYS A 74 17.80 12.65 -8.91
N LEU A 75 16.67 13.23 -8.50
CA LEU A 75 16.63 14.29 -7.49
C LEU A 75 17.08 13.77 -6.11
N ALA A 76 16.71 12.55 -5.76
CA ALA A 76 16.93 11.96 -4.44
C ALA A 76 18.09 10.94 -4.37
N ASP A 77 18.85 10.77 -5.46
CA ASP A 77 19.94 9.79 -5.60
C ASP A 77 19.49 8.35 -5.24
N LEU A 78 18.41 7.89 -5.87
CA LEU A 78 17.81 6.57 -5.64
C LEU A 78 18.01 5.65 -6.84
N GLU A 79 18.50 4.43 -6.59
CA GLU A 79 18.72 3.42 -7.63
C GLU A 79 17.41 2.85 -8.19
N GLU A 80 16.45 2.56 -7.32
CA GLU A 80 15.18 1.94 -7.67
C GLU A 80 14.04 2.49 -6.80
N LEU A 81 12.85 2.59 -7.38
CA LEU A 81 11.61 2.90 -6.68
C LEU A 81 10.62 1.77 -6.91
N LYS A 82 9.82 1.52 -5.89
CA LYS A 82 8.70 0.57 -5.93
C LYS A 82 7.40 1.31 -5.74
N PHE A 83 6.34 0.77 -6.33
CA PHE A 83 4.99 1.29 -6.16
C PHE A 83 4.02 0.20 -5.70
N ARG A 84 2.88 0.64 -5.17
CA ARG A 84 1.76 -0.20 -4.77
C ARG A 84 0.51 0.44 -5.34
N TYR A 85 -0.27 -0.30 -6.11
CA TYR A 85 -1.54 0.21 -6.61
C TYR A 85 -2.63 0.08 -5.56
N TYR A 86 -3.42 1.14 -5.38
CA TYR A 86 -4.65 1.15 -4.57
C TYR A 86 -4.51 0.49 -3.17
N LYS A 87 -3.41 0.79 -2.46
CA LYS A 87 -3.11 0.27 -1.12
C LYS A 87 -2.97 -1.27 -1.06
N SER A 88 -2.46 -1.88 -2.13
CA SER A 88 -2.12 -3.30 -2.20
C SER A 88 -1.04 -3.73 -1.20
N PHE A 89 -1.14 -4.98 -0.74
CA PHE A 89 -0.11 -5.65 0.06
C PHE A 89 1.14 -6.04 -0.74
N ASP A 90 1.06 -6.03 -2.07
CA ASP A 90 2.17 -6.31 -2.97
C ASP A 90 2.81 -5.02 -3.51
N SER A 91 4.14 -4.96 -3.48
CA SER A 91 4.92 -3.90 -4.12
C SER A 91 5.56 -4.42 -5.40
N GLN A 92 5.65 -3.56 -6.40
CA GLN A 92 6.27 -3.85 -7.69
C GLN A 92 7.29 -2.77 -8.02
N ASN A 93 8.25 -3.09 -8.89
CA ASN A 93 9.18 -2.09 -9.39
C ASN A 93 8.44 -1.04 -10.21
N ALA A 94 8.77 0.23 -10.01
CA ALA A 94 8.15 1.34 -10.72
C ALA A 94 8.78 1.52 -12.12
N ASP A 95 8.57 0.52 -12.98
CA ASP A 95 8.91 0.55 -14.40
C ASP A 95 7.64 0.59 -15.26
N GLU A 96 7.81 1.05 -16.50
CA GLU A 96 6.71 1.30 -17.44
C GLU A 96 5.84 0.05 -17.66
N GLN A 97 6.45 -1.13 -17.72
CA GLN A 97 5.74 -2.39 -17.92
C GLN A 97 4.82 -2.69 -16.72
N ASN A 98 5.37 -2.70 -15.51
CA ASN A 98 4.59 -2.98 -14.30
C ASN A 98 3.48 -1.94 -14.09
N ILE A 99 3.75 -0.67 -14.41
CA ILE A 99 2.76 0.40 -14.34
C ILE A 99 1.64 0.16 -15.37
N ALA A 100 1.97 -0.14 -16.63
CA ALA A 100 0.98 -0.39 -17.68
C ALA A 100 0.11 -1.63 -17.41
N GLU A 101 0.67 -2.66 -16.78
CA GLU A 101 -0.07 -3.88 -16.40
C GLU A 101 -0.97 -3.65 -15.17
N THR A 102 -0.62 -2.71 -14.29
CA THR A 102 -1.29 -2.55 -12.99
C THR A 102 -2.27 -1.37 -12.95
N VAL A 103 -1.91 -0.25 -13.57
CA VAL A 103 -2.67 1.01 -13.50
C VAL A 103 -3.66 1.10 -14.66
N PRO A 104 -4.97 1.23 -14.40
CA PRO A 104 -5.97 1.32 -15.45
C PRO A 104 -5.85 2.62 -16.27
N LEU A 105 -5.83 2.47 -17.59
CA LEU A 105 -5.61 3.54 -18.57
C LEU A 105 -6.89 4.30 -18.96
N ASP A 106 -8.05 3.78 -18.59
CA ASP A 106 -9.36 4.36 -18.86
C ASP A 106 -10.32 4.15 -17.69
N VAL A 107 -11.49 4.79 -17.79
CA VAL A 107 -12.54 4.80 -16.77
C VAL A 107 -13.12 3.41 -16.54
N ASP A 108 -13.41 2.66 -17.60
CA ASP A 108 -14.01 1.32 -17.50
C ASP A 108 -13.05 0.34 -16.80
N GLY A 109 -11.76 0.38 -17.18
CA GLY A 109 -10.71 -0.39 -16.54
C GLY A 109 -10.55 -0.02 -15.07
N TYR A 110 -10.69 1.25 -14.72
CA TYR A 110 -10.65 1.70 -13.32
C TYR A 110 -11.76 1.07 -12.48
N GLU A 111 -13.00 1.13 -12.95
CA GLU A 111 -14.15 0.58 -12.23
C GLU A 111 -14.03 -0.93 -12.02
N ILE A 112 -13.57 -1.66 -13.04
CA ILE A 112 -13.32 -3.11 -12.93
C ILE A 112 -12.22 -3.37 -11.89
N ARG A 113 -11.08 -2.67 -11.99
CA ARG A 113 -9.91 -2.91 -11.15
C ARG A 113 -10.17 -2.63 -9.68
N VAL A 114 -10.86 -1.53 -9.36
CA VAL A 114 -11.20 -1.16 -7.98
C VAL A 114 -12.10 -2.22 -7.33
N ASN A 115 -13.06 -2.76 -8.09
CA ASN A 115 -13.94 -3.81 -7.60
C ASN A 115 -13.20 -5.13 -7.37
N GLU A 116 -12.31 -5.54 -8.27
CA GLU A 116 -11.49 -6.76 -8.11
C GLU A 116 -10.48 -6.66 -6.97
N THR A 117 -9.91 -5.47 -6.76
CA THR A 117 -8.81 -5.21 -5.81
C THR A 117 -9.33 -4.85 -4.41
N ASN A 118 -10.65 -4.90 -4.18
CA ASN A 118 -11.24 -4.39 -2.93
C ASN A 118 -10.61 -5.01 -1.68
N LEU A 119 -10.41 -6.34 -1.63
CA LEU A 119 -9.77 -7.01 -0.49
C LEU A 119 -8.23 -6.99 -0.57
N ASN A 120 -7.65 -6.74 -1.74
CA ASN A 120 -6.23 -6.42 -1.87
C ASN A 120 -5.97 -4.92 -1.63
N ASN A 121 -6.62 -4.39 -0.60
CA ASN A 121 -6.42 -3.06 -0.08
C ASN A 121 -6.34 -3.20 1.44
N TYR A 122 -5.20 -2.87 2.05
CA TYR A 122 -5.00 -3.16 3.46
C TYR A 122 -6.01 -2.46 4.38
N LYS A 123 -6.57 -1.31 3.99
CA LYS A 123 -7.61 -0.63 4.79
C LYS A 123 -8.95 -1.37 4.70
N ASN A 124 -9.28 -1.92 3.54
CA ASN A 124 -10.50 -2.71 3.36
C ASN A 124 -10.37 -4.12 3.93
N PHE A 125 -9.18 -4.73 3.84
CA PHE A 125 -8.90 -6.04 4.42
C PHE A 125 -9.10 -6.01 5.94
N PHE A 126 -8.70 -4.94 6.62
CA PHE A 126 -8.89 -4.79 8.06
C PHE A 126 -10.21 -4.07 8.45
N ASN A 127 -11.31 -4.35 7.72
CA ASN A 127 -12.63 -3.74 7.95
C ASN A 127 -13.40 -4.20 9.21
N LYS A 128 -13.01 -5.32 9.83
CA LYS A 128 -13.56 -5.82 11.11
C LYS A 128 -12.71 -5.38 12.33
N SER A 129 -11.82 -4.43 12.13
CA SER A 129 -10.90 -3.96 13.16
C SER A 129 -11.42 -2.73 13.90
N TYR A 130 -10.98 -2.57 15.15
CA TYR A 130 -11.14 -1.33 15.91
C TYR A 130 -9.79 -0.61 16.04
N LEU A 131 -8.98 -0.69 14.98
CA LEU A 131 -7.68 -0.06 14.90
C LEU A 131 -7.85 1.41 14.51
N ASP A 132 -7.01 2.28 15.06
CA ASP A 132 -7.01 3.70 14.71
C ASP A 132 -6.35 3.95 13.36
N SER A 133 -5.31 3.16 13.04
CA SER A 133 -4.73 3.15 11.70
C SER A 133 -4.07 1.82 11.37
N VAL A 134 -4.09 1.52 10.08
CA VAL A 134 -3.32 0.45 9.44
C VAL A 134 -2.51 1.13 8.36
N GLU A 135 -1.19 1.09 8.48
CA GLU A 135 -0.29 1.74 7.54
C GLU A 135 0.76 0.76 7.03
N LEU A 136 1.06 0.84 5.73
CA LEU A 136 2.04 -0.02 5.07
C LEU A 136 3.15 0.87 4.50
N LEU A 137 4.36 0.74 5.05
CA LEU A 137 5.53 1.44 4.58
C LEU A 137 6.60 0.43 4.18
N GLN A 138 7.05 0.52 2.92
CA GLN A 138 7.88 -0.50 2.28
C GLN A 138 7.20 -1.87 2.40
N ASP A 139 7.82 -2.83 3.08
CA ASP A 139 7.29 -4.17 3.31
C ASP A 139 6.81 -4.38 4.75
N HIS A 140 6.67 -3.31 5.54
CA HIS A 140 6.24 -3.40 6.92
C HIS A 140 4.85 -2.81 7.14
N ILE A 141 3.92 -3.65 7.58
CA ILE A 141 2.60 -3.22 8.02
C ILE A 141 2.65 -2.85 9.51
N THR A 142 2.02 -1.73 9.84
CA THR A 142 1.96 -1.15 11.18
C THR A 142 0.51 -0.98 11.58
N PHE A 143 0.14 -1.58 12.71
CA PHE A 143 -1.17 -1.48 13.33
C PHE A 143 -1.08 -0.59 14.57
N LYS A 144 -1.91 0.45 14.63
CA LYS A 144 -1.92 1.39 15.75
C LYS A 144 -3.27 1.39 16.47
N LYS A 145 -3.19 1.51 17.78
CA LYS A 145 -4.33 1.70 18.68
C LYS A 145 -3.98 2.76 19.73
N VAL A 146 -4.87 3.72 20.02
CA VAL A 146 -4.58 4.86 20.92
C VAL A 146 -4.06 4.41 22.29
N TYR A 147 -4.64 3.32 22.82
CA TYR A 147 -4.37 2.83 24.17
C TYR A 147 -3.62 1.50 24.21
N ALA A 148 -2.87 1.16 23.15
CA ALA A 148 -2.05 -0.05 23.14
C ALA A 148 -0.76 0.16 22.34
N ASP A 149 0.23 -0.68 22.59
CA ASP A 149 1.49 -0.64 21.87
C ASP A 149 1.28 -0.88 20.38
N THR A 150 2.08 -0.21 19.54
CA THR A 150 2.04 -0.37 18.09
C THR A 150 2.59 -1.74 17.71
N LEU A 151 1.87 -2.47 16.86
CA LEU A 151 2.34 -3.74 16.30
C LEU A 151 2.89 -3.51 14.90
N LYS A 152 4.07 -4.06 14.61
CA LYS A 152 4.72 -3.98 13.31
C LYS A 152 5.11 -5.37 12.85
N PHE A 153 4.82 -5.68 11.60
CA PHE A 153 5.15 -6.95 10.96
C PHE A 153 5.67 -6.73 9.56
N LYS A 154 6.48 -7.65 9.05
CA LYS A 154 6.83 -7.71 7.64
C LYS A 154 5.76 -8.49 6.87
N VAL A 155 5.37 -7.97 5.71
CA VAL A 155 4.44 -8.63 4.77
C VAL A 155 5.23 -9.61 3.93
N GLU A 156 4.90 -10.89 4.01
CA GLU A 156 5.53 -11.96 3.23
C GLU A 156 4.70 -12.37 2.01
N GLY A 157 3.39 -12.08 2.02
CA GLY A 157 2.53 -12.31 0.86
C GLY A 157 1.05 -12.15 1.15
N PHE A 158 0.27 -12.04 0.09
CA PHE A 158 -1.18 -11.94 0.12
C PHE A 158 -1.80 -12.75 -1.03
N GLY A 159 -2.96 -13.36 -0.81
CA GLY A 159 -3.63 -14.11 -1.86
C GLY A 159 -4.90 -14.82 -1.40
N LYS A 160 -5.48 -15.64 -2.28
CA LYS A 160 -6.63 -16.48 -1.90
C LYS A 160 -6.18 -17.56 -0.93
N HIS A 161 -7.04 -17.90 0.03
CA HIS A 161 -6.79 -18.90 1.06
C HIS A 161 -6.17 -20.19 0.50
N LYS A 162 -6.80 -20.80 -0.52
CA LYS A 162 -6.31 -22.04 -1.13
C LYS A 162 -4.90 -21.93 -1.68
N ASP A 163 -4.58 -20.80 -2.32
CA ASP A 163 -3.28 -20.60 -2.98
C ASP A 163 -2.17 -20.41 -1.96
N ILE A 164 -2.47 -19.74 -0.84
CA ILE A 164 -1.52 -19.52 0.26
C ILE A 164 -1.29 -20.82 1.03
N HIS A 165 -2.35 -21.53 1.42
CA HIS A 165 -2.24 -22.78 2.17
C HIS A 165 -1.55 -23.89 1.38
N ASN A 166 -1.67 -23.91 0.05
CA ASN A 166 -0.93 -24.85 -0.79
C ASN A 166 0.58 -24.54 -0.90
N LYS A 167 1.01 -23.32 -0.54
CA LYS A 167 2.42 -22.88 -0.59
C LYS A 167 3.11 -22.93 0.78
N ILE A 168 2.37 -23.17 1.85
CA ILE A 168 2.90 -23.21 3.22
C ILE A 168 3.32 -24.64 3.52
N ASP A 169 4.63 -24.83 3.65
CA ASP A 169 5.24 -26.11 4.03
C ASP A 169 5.49 -26.18 5.55
N GLU A 170 5.35 -25.07 6.26
CA GLU A 170 5.57 -25.02 7.71
C GLU A 170 4.47 -25.75 8.49
N ALA A 171 4.84 -26.35 9.62
CA ALA A 171 3.88 -27.01 10.50
C ALA A 171 3.04 -26.00 11.29
N PHE A 172 1.76 -26.32 11.49
CA PHE A 172 0.87 -25.57 12.37
C PHE A 172 1.43 -25.53 13.80
N ASN A 173 1.54 -24.33 14.36
CA ASN A 173 2.10 -24.14 15.69
C ASN A 173 1.02 -24.25 16.78
N VAL A 174 0.87 -25.44 17.36
CA VAL A 174 -0.13 -25.70 18.42
C VAL A 174 0.10 -24.85 19.68
N ASN A 175 1.34 -24.41 19.93
CA ASN A 175 1.70 -23.64 21.12
C ASN A 175 1.49 -22.12 20.95
N SER A 176 1.05 -21.66 19.78
CA SER A 176 0.86 -20.23 19.49
C SER A 176 -0.45 -19.65 20.06
N PHE A 177 -1.25 -20.47 20.75
CA PHE A 177 -2.58 -20.08 21.21
C PHE A 177 -2.63 -18.76 22.01
N PRO A 178 -1.71 -18.48 22.96
CA PRO A 178 -1.70 -17.19 23.66
C PRO A 178 -1.47 -15.99 22.73
N GLU A 179 -0.60 -16.15 21.73
CA GLU A 179 -0.26 -15.10 20.76
C GLU A 179 -1.40 -14.87 19.78
N VAL A 180 -2.03 -15.95 19.31
CA VAL A 180 -3.25 -15.87 18.48
C VAL A 180 -4.37 -15.13 19.21
N ILE A 181 -4.64 -15.46 20.48
CA ILE A 181 -5.65 -14.73 21.29
C ILE A 181 -5.30 -13.24 21.41
N PHE A 182 -4.03 -12.92 21.68
CA PHE A 182 -3.58 -11.54 21.77
C PHE A 182 -3.85 -10.78 20.46
N LEU A 183 -3.47 -11.35 19.33
CA LEU A 183 -3.67 -10.73 18.02
C LEU A 183 -5.15 -10.60 17.67
N THR A 184 -6.00 -11.59 17.96
CA THR A 184 -7.45 -11.48 17.74
C THR A 184 -8.05 -10.34 18.57
N LYS A 185 -7.64 -10.18 19.84
CA LYS A 185 -8.09 -9.05 20.67
C LYS A 185 -7.58 -7.70 20.17
N TYR A 186 -6.37 -7.68 19.60
CA TYR A 186 -5.75 -6.45 19.12
C TYR A 186 -6.34 -6.01 17.78
N LEU A 187 -6.35 -6.91 16.79
CA LEU A 187 -6.71 -6.65 15.40
C LEU A 187 -8.21 -6.69 15.17
N GLY A 188 -8.96 -7.60 15.81
CA GLY A 188 -10.39 -7.77 15.62
C GLY A 188 -10.78 -9.19 15.18
N ASP A 189 -11.99 -9.32 14.64
CA ASP A 189 -12.62 -10.60 14.30
C ASP A 189 -12.09 -11.17 12.96
N TYR A 190 -10.87 -11.68 13.01
CA TYR A 190 -10.20 -12.38 11.91
C TYR A 190 -9.80 -13.78 12.32
N ASP A 191 -9.77 -14.69 11.34
CA ASP A 191 -9.22 -16.02 11.54
C ASP A 191 -7.70 -15.91 11.51
N ILE A 192 -7.06 -16.08 12.68
CA ILE A 192 -5.62 -15.96 12.85
C ILE A 192 -5.03 -17.33 13.18
N SER A 193 -4.02 -17.73 12.42
CA SER A 193 -3.27 -18.97 12.65
C SER A 193 -1.77 -18.73 12.52
N MET A 194 -0.97 -19.64 13.06
CA MET A 194 0.49 -19.55 12.99
C MET A 194 1.09 -20.84 12.45
N TYR A 195 1.91 -20.70 11.42
CA TYR A 195 2.63 -21.80 10.78
C TYR A 195 4.13 -21.49 10.85
N GLY A 196 4.87 -22.29 11.63
CA GLY A 196 6.24 -21.94 12.01
C GLY A 196 6.32 -20.58 12.71
N ASN A 197 6.94 -19.59 12.04
CA ASN A 197 7.08 -18.20 12.48
C ASN A 197 6.21 -17.21 11.67
N LYS A 198 5.32 -17.71 10.81
CA LYS A 198 4.44 -16.90 9.97
C LYS A 198 3.05 -16.81 10.59
N TYR A 199 2.51 -15.61 10.64
CA TYR A 199 1.12 -15.34 11.02
C TYR A 199 0.28 -15.30 9.75
N LEU A 200 -0.78 -16.08 9.74
CA LEU A 200 -1.78 -16.08 8.68
C LEU A 200 -3.03 -15.41 9.25
N ILE A 201 -3.45 -14.32 8.62
CA ILE A 201 -4.67 -13.61 8.96
C ILE A 201 -5.61 -13.75 7.77
N GLU A 202 -6.81 -14.27 8.01
CA GLU A 202 -7.79 -14.48 6.94
C GLU A 202 -8.99 -13.54 7.06
N ASN A 203 -9.43 -13.02 5.91
CA ASN A 203 -10.68 -12.28 5.79
C ASN A 203 -11.31 -12.55 4.42
N ALA A 204 -12.60 -12.90 4.43
CA ALA A 204 -13.42 -13.07 3.22
C ALA A 204 -12.77 -13.94 2.11
N GLY A 205 -12.11 -15.04 2.51
CA GLY A 205 -11.47 -15.99 1.59
C GLY A 205 -10.06 -15.62 1.10
N TYR A 206 -9.52 -14.50 1.58
CA TYR A 206 -8.13 -14.08 1.37
C TYR A 206 -7.31 -14.26 2.63
N THR A 207 -6.02 -14.52 2.45
CA THR A 207 -5.05 -14.73 3.52
C THR A 207 -3.87 -13.77 3.34
N LEU A 208 -3.57 -13.02 4.40
CA LEU A 208 -2.37 -12.22 4.54
C LEU A 208 -1.35 -13.00 5.37
N VAL A 209 -0.11 -13.08 4.87
CA VAL A 209 1.01 -13.74 5.53
C VAL A 209 1.96 -12.69 6.08
N LEU A 210 2.18 -12.72 7.38
CA LEU A 210 3.05 -11.81 8.11
C LEU A 210 4.17 -12.55 8.83
N SER A 211 5.28 -11.87 9.04
CA SER A 211 6.41 -12.33 9.88
C SER A 211 6.83 -11.20 10.83
N LYS A 212 7.50 -11.56 11.93
CA LYS A 212 8.09 -10.59 12.87
C LYS A 212 9.30 -9.90 12.28
#